data_AF-A0A848MIP5-F1
#
_entry.id   AF-A0A848MIP5-F1
#
_cell.length_a   1.000
_cell.length_b   1.000
_cell.length_c   1.000
_cell.angle_alpha   90.00
_cell.angle_beta   90.00
_cell.angle_gamma   90.00
#
_symmetry.space_group_name_H-M   'P 1'
#
loop_
_entity.id
_entity.type
_entity.pdbx_description
1 polymer ?
#
loop_
_entity_poly.entity_id
_entity_poly.type
_entity_poly.pdbx_seq_one_letter_code
_entity_poly.pdbx_strand_id
1 'polypeptide(L)' 'MTSSNIKAWANVRETSHEIAEAIFELAKNDEVLAQKIWEEGSDEVLPIAFAKTNEDALYWGEEKIERKNV' A
#
# COMPACT_ATOMS: atom_id res chain seq x y z
N MET A 1 -5.84 -9.41 10.87
CA MET A 1 -6.88 -8.48 10.36
C MET A 1 -7.58 -9.14 9.20
N THR A 2 -8.89 -8.94 9.03
CA THR A 2 -9.62 -9.44 7.86
C THR A 2 -9.31 -8.57 6.65
N SER A 3 -9.17 -9.16 5.46
CA SER A 3 -8.90 -8.48 4.18
C SER A 3 -9.84 -7.28 3.89
N SER A 4 -11.01 -7.25 4.52
CA SER A 4 -11.96 -6.13 4.48
C SER A 4 -11.44 -4.82 5.10
N ASN A 5 -10.63 -4.88 6.17
CA ASN A 5 -10.10 -3.67 6.81
C ASN A 5 -9.07 -2.98 5.92
N ILE A 6 -8.21 -3.75 5.26
CA ILE A 6 -7.19 -3.23 4.36
C ILE A 6 -7.84 -2.55 3.15
N LYS A 7 -8.90 -3.15 2.57
CA LYS A 7 -9.67 -2.52 1.49
C LYS A 7 -10.36 -1.23 1.91
N ALA A 8 -10.95 -1.18 3.10
CA ALA A 8 -11.56 0.05 3.61
C ALA A 8 -10.50 1.13 3.85
N TRP A 9 -9.36 0.77 4.44
CA TRP A 9 -8.23 1.66 4.66
C TRP A 9 -7.68 2.21 3.34
N ALA A 10 -7.58 1.35 2.32
CA ALA A 10 -7.14 1.70 0.98
C ALA A 10 -8.10 2.70 0.32
N ASN A 11 -9.41 2.40 0.37
CA ASN A 11 -10.46 3.24 -0.20
C ASN A 11 -10.51 4.63 0.45
N VAL A 12 -10.43 4.71 1.78
CA VAL A 12 -10.42 5.99 2.53
C VAL A 12 -9.25 6.89 2.14
N ARG A 13 -8.12 6.30 1.77
CA ARG A 13 -6.91 7.02 1.40
C ARG A 13 -6.71 7.12 -0.11
N GLU A 14 -7.70 6.69 -0.89
CA GLU A 14 -7.65 6.60 -2.35
C GLU A 14 -6.41 5.83 -2.87
N THR A 15 -5.92 4.89 -2.07
CA THR A 15 -4.73 4.09 -2.38
C THR A 15 -5.12 2.70 -2.86
N SER A 16 -4.25 2.07 -3.64
CA SER A 16 -4.43 0.72 -4.13
C SER A 16 -4.45 -0.27 -2.97
N HIS A 17 -5.31 -1.28 -3.09
CA HIS A 17 -5.44 -2.37 -2.13
C HIS A 17 -4.11 -3.11 -1.90
N GLU A 18 -3.32 -3.28 -2.96
CA GLU A 18 -2.03 -3.97 -2.91
C GLU A 18 -0.97 -3.15 -2.16
N ILE A 19 -0.99 -1.82 -2.30
CA ILE A 19 -0.15 -0.92 -1.50
C ILE A 19 -0.54 -1.01 -0.04
N ALA A 20 -1.84 -0.94 0.25
CA ALA A 20 -2.32 -1.13 1.61
C ALA A 20 -1.90 -2.50 2.17
N GLU A 21 -2.05 -3.59 1.43
CA GLU A 21 -1.59 -4.92 1.88
C GLU A 21 -0.09 -4.96 2.16
N ALA A 22 0.72 -4.40 1.28
CA ALA A 22 2.17 -4.33 1.47
C ALA A 22 2.56 -3.54 2.74
N ILE A 23 1.89 -2.41 2.99
CA ILE A 23 2.09 -1.61 4.21
C ILE A 23 1.71 -2.42 5.44
N PHE A 24 0.54 -3.07 5.44
CA PHE A 24 0.10 -3.88 6.56
C PHE A 24 1.00 -5.11 6.78
N GLU A 25 1.59 -5.66 5.71
CA GLU A 25 2.55 -6.75 5.77
C GLU A 25 3.87 -6.30 6.44
N LEU A 26 4.43 -5.16 6.04
CA LEU A 26 5.58 -4.53 6.69
C LEU A 26 5.28 -4.15 8.15
N ALA A 27 4.08 -3.63 8.39
CA ALA A 27 3.59 -3.28 9.71
C ALA A 27 3.18 -4.46 10.58
N LYS A 28 3.28 -5.70 10.08
CA LYS A 28 2.85 -6.92 10.80
C LYS A 28 1.41 -6.85 11.33
N ASN A 29 0.50 -6.28 10.54
CA ASN A 29 -0.90 -6.02 10.94
C ASN A 29 -1.03 -5.04 12.11
N ASP A 30 -0.13 -4.08 12.25
CA ASP A 30 -0.28 -2.96 13.18
C ASP A 30 -0.82 -1.74 12.44
N GLU A 31 -2.05 -1.29 12.74
CA GLU A 31 -2.66 -0.13 12.08
C GLU A 31 -1.89 1.17 12.33
N VAL A 32 -1.30 1.33 13.52
CA VAL A 32 -0.55 2.54 13.88
C VAL A 32 0.75 2.58 13.11
N LEU A 33 1.45 1.45 13.02
CA LEU A 33 2.68 1.35 12.25
C LEU A 33 2.39 1.46 10.74
N ALA A 34 1.31 0.84 10.26
CA ALA A 34 0.88 0.94 8.86
C ALA A 34 0.58 2.40 8.48
N GLN A 35 -0.16 3.11 9.32
CA GLN A 35 -0.41 4.53 9.13
C GLN A 35 0.89 5.34 9.13
N LYS A 36 1.83 5.03 10.04
CA LYS A 36 3.11 5.72 10.08
C LYS A 36 3.94 5.50 8.80
N ILE A 37 4.02 4.26 8.31
CA ILE A 37 4.68 3.92 7.04
C ILE A 37 4.01 4.63 5.86
N TRP A 38 2.68 4.74 5.88
CA TRP A 38 1.92 5.48 4.89
C TRP A 38 2.24 6.97 4.88
N GLU A 39 2.25 7.60 6.06
CA GLU A 39 2.51 9.04 6.22
C GLU A 39 3.97 9.41 5.97
N GLU A 40 4.92 8.57 6.39
CA GLU A 40 6.35 8.79 6.13
C GLU A 40 6.73 8.47 4.68
N GLY A 41 5.99 7.58 4.01
CA GLY A 41 6.37 7.02 2.71
C GLY A 41 7.49 5.99 2.87
N SER A 42 7.34 4.82 2.25
CA SER A 42 8.35 3.77 2.31
C SER A 42 8.55 3.13 0.95
N ASP A 43 9.75 3.26 0.41
CA ASP A 43 10.16 2.64 -0.84
C ASP A 43 10.12 1.11 -0.78
N GLU A 44 10.10 0.51 0.40
CA GLU A 44 9.99 -0.96 0.56
C GLU A 44 8.57 -1.47 0.27
N VAL A 45 7.55 -0.61 0.44
CA VAL A 45 6.14 -0.96 0.16
C VAL A 45 5.91 -1.16 -1.34
N LEU A 46 6.48 -0.29 -2.17
CA LEU A 46 6.28 -0.29 -3.62
C LEU A 46 6.62 -1.64 -4.28
N PRO A 47 7.83 -2.21 -4.13
CA PRO A 47 8.18 -3.47 -4.76
C PRO A 47 7.34 -4.63 -4.23
N ILE A 48 6.90 -4.61 -2.96
CA ILE A 48 6.01 -5.64 -2.39
C ILE A 48 4.62 -5.54 -3.02
N ALA A 49 4.08 -4.33 -3.13
CA ALA A 49 2.78 -4.10 -3.76
C ALA A 49 2.80 -4.50 -5.25
N PHE A 50 3.84 -4.09 -6.00
CA PHE A 50 4.06 -4.49 -7.39
C PHE A 50 4.42 -5.96 -7.57
N ALA A 51 4.83 -6.67 -6.53
CA ALA A 51 4.98 -8.13 -6.56
C ALA A 51 3.64 -8.86 -6.36
N LYS A 52 2.67 -8.21 -5.69
CA LYS A 52 1.32 -8.74 -5.48
C LYS A 52 0.39 -8.46 -6.66
N THR A 53 0.64 -7.41 -7.42
CA THR A 53 -0.12 -7.07 -8.63
C THR A 53 0.67 -7.29 -9.92
N ASN A 54 -0.05 -7.39 -11.03
CA ASN A 54 0.52 -7.30 -12.37
C ASN A 54 0.19 -5.97 -13.06
N GLU A 55 -0.40 -5.01 -12.35
CA GLU A 55 -0.66 -3.69 -12.89
C GLU A 55 0.62 -2.90 -13.15
N ASP A 56 0.59 -2.10 -14.22
CA ASP A 56 1.68 -1.20 -14.60
C ASP A 56 1.76 0.03 -13.68
N ALA A 57 0.68 0.34 -12.97
CA ALA A 57 0.62 1.46 -12.05
C ALA A 57 -0.26 1.15 -10.84
N LEU A 58 0.13 1.69 -9.69
CA LEU A 58 -0.59 1.65 -8.43
C LEU A 58 -0.82 3.07 -7.93
N TYR A 59 -1.85 3.26 -7.11
CA TYR A 59 -2.17 4.56 -6.53
C TYR A 59 -1.68 4.60 -5.09
N TRP A 60 -0.74 5.48 -4.77
CA TRP A 60 -0.40 5.87 -3.41
C TRP A 60 -1.22 7.12 -3.05
N GLY A 61 -2.50 6.91 -2.81
CA GLY A 61 -3.45 7.97 -2.56
C GLY A 61 -3.68 8.78 -3.82
N GLU A 62 -3.42 10.08 -3.78
CA GLU A 62 -3.56 10.91 -4.97
C GLU A 62 -2.38 10.74 -5.96
N GLU A 63 -1.29 10.09 -5.54
CA GLU A 63 -0.11 9.89 -6.38
C GLU A 63 -0.18 8.57 -7.15
N LYS A 64 0.00 8.63 -8.47
CA LYS A 64 0.08 7.44 -9.32
C LYS A 64 1.54 7.01 -9.45
N ILE A 65 1.86 5.84 -8.91
CA ILE A 65 3.18 5.22 -9.00
C ILE A 65 3.20 4.22 -10.14
N GLU A 66 4.17 4.33 -11.05
CA GLU A 66 4.31 3.39 -12.17
C GLU A 66 5.46 2.41 -11.92
N ARG A 67 5.27 1.13 -12.24
CA ARG A 67 6.26 0.05 -12.03
C ARG A 67 7.59 0.32 -12.73
N LYS A 68 7.58 1.16 -13.78
CA LYS A 68 8.71 1.43 -14.66
C LYS A 68 9.83 2.28 -14.04
N ASN A 69 9.64 2.81 -12.82
CA ASN A 69 10.59 3.71 -12.17
C ASN A 69 11.04 3.25 -10.77
N VAL A 70 11.00 1.94 -10.48
CA VAL A 70 11.62 1.33 -9.30
C VAL A 70 12.97 0.71 -9.63
#